data_AF-A0A1U7NYD7-F1
#
_entry.id   AF-A0A1U7NYD7-F1
#
_cell.length_a   1.000
_cell.length_b   1.000
_cell.length_c   1.000
_cell.angle_alpha   90.00
_cell.angle_beta   90.00
_cell.angle_gamma   90.00
#
_symmetry.space_group_name_H-M   'P 1'
#
loop_
_entity.id
_entity.type
_entity.pdbx_description
1 polymer ?
#
loop_
_entity_poly.entity_id
_entity_poly.type
_entity_poly.pdbx_seq_one_letter_code
_entity_poly.pdbx_strand_id
1 'polypeptide(L)'
;MLTFSLEIAALAAVAAWGNQVAGWPGLFAAPLALAVFWGTFLSPRASHPFRGPAWPLAKLAVFALACAAALTTAGPLPAAAFLGLALLSVLQGGTR
;
A
#
# COMPACT_ATOMS: atom_id res chain seq x y z
N MET A 1 -12.97 -7.88 -0.11
CA MET A 1 -12.93 -7.17 -1.40
C MET A 1 -12.25 -5.80 -1.29
N LEU A 2 -12.70 -4.92 -0.37
CA LEU A 2 -12.09 -3.59 -0.19
C LEU A 2 -10.56 -3.60 -0.01
N THR A 3 -10.03 -4.42 0.91
CA THR A 3 -8.57 -4.49 1.15
C THR A 3 -7.79 -4.88 -0.10
N PHE A 4 -8.29 -5.84 -0.88
CA PHE A 4 -7.63 -6.27 -2.10
C PHE A 4 -7.66 -5.17 -3.18
N SER A 5 -8.76 -4.46 -3.33
CA SER A 5 -8.84 -3.29 -4.22
C SER A 5 -7.84 -2.20 -3.82
N LEU A 6 -7.65 -1.97 -2.52
CA LEU A 6 -6.65 -1.04 -2.00
C LEU A 6 -5.22 -1.50 -2.24
N GLU A 7 -4.93 -2.80 -2.13
CA GLU A 7 -3.62 -3.36 -2.47
C GLU A 7 -3.27 -3.11 -3.95
N ILE A 8 -4.21 -3.35 -4.86
CA ILE A 8 -4.01 -3.07 -6.30
C ILE A 8 -3.80 -1.58 -6.54
N ALA A 9 -4.65 -0.73 -5.94
CA ALA A 9 -4.51 0.72 -6.07
C ALA A 9 -3.17 1.23 -5.50
N ALA A 10 -2.70 0.65 -4.39
CA ALA A 10 -1.41 0.98 -3.80
C ALA A 10 -0.26 0.61 -4.75
N LEU A 11 -0.30 -0.59 -5.34
CA LEU A 11 0.70 -1.03 -6.33
C LEU A 11 0.71 -0.11 -7.55
N ALA A 12 -0.45 0.29 -8.07
CA ALA A 12 -0.54 1.20 -9.20
C ALA A 12 0.02 2.60 -8.88
N ALA A 13 -0.32 3.16 -7.71
CA ALA A 13 0.21 4.45 -7.26
C ALA A 13 1.73 4.43 -7.11
N VAL A 14 2.26 3.36 -6.51
CA VAL A 14 3.71 3.19 -6.28
C VAL A 14 4.45 2.91 -7.59
N ALA A 15 3.85 2.20 -8.54
CA ALA A 15 4.39 2.03 -9.89
C ALA A 15 4.48 3.36 -10.65
N ALA A 16 3.41 4.16 -10.62
CA ALA A 16 3.40 5.48 -11.25
C ALA A 16 4.46 6.40 -10.64
N TRP A 17 4.57 6.40 -9.30
CA TRP A 17 5.56 7.19 -8.58
C TRP A 17 6.99 6.70 -8.88
N GLY A 18 7.21 5.39 -8.89
CA GLY A 18 8.49 4.80 -9.27
C GLY A 18 8.91 5.20 -10.68
N ASN A 19 7.98 5.19 -11.64
CA ASN A 19 8.24 5.66 -13.00
C ASN A 19 8.57 7.16 -13.05
N GLN A 20 7.89 7.98 -12.24
CA GLN A 20 8.17 9.42 -12.16
C GLN A 20 9.57 9.72 -11.60
N VAL A 21 10.03 8.96 -10.60
CA VAL A 21 11.31 9.20 -9.91
C VAL A 21 12.50 8.61 -10.67
N ALA A 22 12.34 7.41 -11.24
CA ALA A 22 13.46 6.62 -11.78
C ALA A 22 13.22 6.12 -13.22
N GLY A 23 12.14 6.51 -13.89
CA GLY A 23 11.80 6.04 -15.23
C GLY A 23 11.36 4.57 -15.27
N TRP A 24 11.50 3.93 -16.43
CA TRP A 24 11.02 2.56 -16.66
C TRP A 24 11.52 1.51 -15.63
N PRO A 25 12.73 1.58 -15.05
CA PRO A 25 13.13 0.64 -14.00
C PRO A 25 12.29 0.81 -12.73
N GLY A 26 11.99 2.06 -12.36
CA GLY A 26 11.19 2.38 -11.19
C GLY A 26 9.73 1.93 -11.30
N LEU A 27 9.19 1.88 -12.53
CA LEU A 27 7.86 1.33 -12.82
C LEU A 27 7.69 -0.09 -12.29
N PHE A 28 8.76 -0.90 -12.31
CA PHE A 28 8.74 -2.29 -11.86
C PHE A 28 9.34 -2.48 -10.47
N ALA A 29 10.46 -1.82 -10.18
CA ALA A 29 11.19 -2.02 -8.94
C ALA A 29 10.39 -1.56 -7.71
N ALA A 30 9.70 -0.41 -7.80
CA ALA A 30 8.93 0.14 -6.69
C ALA A 30 7.72 -0.75 -6.28
N PRO A 31 6.82 -1.15 -7.19
CA PRO A 31 5.71 -2.02 -6.83
C PRO A 31 6.19 -3.44 -6.47
N LEU A 32 7.29 -3.92 -7.06
CA LEU A 32 7.88 -5.21 -6.68
C LEU A 32 8.39 -5.19 -5.24
N ALA A 33 9.12 -4.14 -4.84
CA ALA A 33 9.59 -3.98 -3.46
C ALA A 33 8.41 -3.95 -2.48
N LEU A 34 7.33 -3.24 -2.83
CA LEU A 34 6.12 -3.20 -2.01
C LEU A 34 5.45 -4.58 -1.91
N ALA A 35 5.31 -5.28 -3.05
CA ALA A 35 4.70 -6.61 -3.09
C ALA A 35 5.50 -7.63 -2.28
N VAL A 36 6.84 -7.58 -2.36
CA VAL A 36 7.73 -8.41 -1.54
C VAL A 36 7.54 -8.10 -0.06
N PHE A 37 7.59 -6.82 0.33
CA PHE A 37 7.36 -6.42 1.72
C PHE A 37 6.00 -6.91 2.25
N TRP A 38 4.93 -6.70 1.46
CA TRP A 38 3.60 -7.16 1.82
C TRP A 38 3.52 -8.68 1.94
N GLY A 39 4.09 -9.41 0.99
CA GLY A 39 4.18 -10.87 0.98
C GLY A 39 4.95 -11.41 2.18
N THR A 40 6.04 -10.76 2.58
CA THR A 40 6.90 -11.19 3.69
C THR A 40 6.26 -10.93 5.06
N PHE A 41 5.56 -9.80 5.24
CA PHE A 41 5.14 -9.34 6.57
C PHE A 41 3.63 -9.21 6.80
N LEU A 42 2.83 -8.91 5.77
CA LEU A 42 1.42 -8.53 5.91
C LEU A 42 0.43 -9.56 5.34
N SER A 43 0.87 -10.38 4.39
CA SER A 43 0.08 -11.45 3.78
C SER A 43 -0.46 -12.44 4.82
N PRO A 44 -1.65 -13.03 4.62
CA PRO A 44 -2.14 -14.13 5.46
C PRO A 44 -1.18 -15.33 5.55
N ARG A 45 -0.36 -15.53 4.51
CA ARG A 45 0.68 -16.57 4.44
C ARG A 45 2.09 -15.99 4.50
N ALA A 46 2.24 -14.87 5.18
CA ALA A 46 3.53 -14.20 5.35
C ALA A 46 4.56 -15.13 6.00
N SER A 47 5.79 -15.11 5.48
CA SER A 47 6.92 -15.86 6.06
C SER A 47 7.28 -15.34 7.46
N HIS A 48 7.16 -14.03 7.67
CA HIS A 48 7.43 -13.36 8.94
C HIS A 48 6.26 -12.43 9.29
N PRO A 49 5.11 -12.98 9.71
CA PRO A 49 3.90 -12.18 9.89
C PRO A 49 4.04 -11.19 11.05
N PHE A 50 3.69 -9.93 10.81
CA PHE A 50 3.38 -9.02 11.92
C PHE A 50 2.13 -9.52 12.64
N ARG A 51 2.14 -9.45 13.98
CA ARG A 51 1.07 -9.94 14.86
C ARG A 51 0.55 -8.85 15.77
N GLY A 52 -0.68 -9.00 16.24
CA GLY A 52 -1.33 -8.08 17.15
C GLY A 52 -1.43 -6.66 16.57
N PRO A 53 -1.16 -5.61 17.36
CA PRO A 53 -1.31 -4.22 16.92
C PRO A 53 -0.26 -3.80 15.87
N ALA A 54 0.85 -4.54 15.74
CA ALA A 54 1.87 -4.23 14.73
C ALA A 54 1.36 -4.44 13.31
N TRP A 55 0.45 -5.40 13.10
CA TRP A 55 -0.10 -5.70 11.78
C TRP A 55 -0.90 -4.53 11.17
N PRO A 56 -1.93 -3.98 11.85
CA PRO A 56 -2.68 -2.85 11.29
C PRO A 56 -1.84 -1.58 11.19
N LEU A 57 -0.86 -1.36 12.08
CA LEU A 57 0.05 -0.21 12.01
C LEU A 57 0.96 -0.29 10.78
N ALA A 58 1.58 -1.45 10.53
CA ALA A 58 2.42 -1.65 9.35
C ALA A 58 1.59 -1.56 8.06
N LYS A 59 0.38 -2.11 8.05
CA LYS A 59 -0.57 -1.97 6.93
C LYS A 59 -0.91 -0.49 6.66
N LEU A 60 -1.21 0.27 7.70
CA LEU A 60 -1.52 1.69 7.57
C LEU A 60 -0.31 2.50 7.09
N ALA A 61 0.89 2.17 7.55
CA ALA A 61 2.12 2.80 7.08
C ALA A 61 2.35 2.57 5.57
N VAL A 62 2.14 1.35 5.09
CA VAL A 62 2.20 1.04 3.65
C VAL A 62 1.18 1.86 2.86
N PHE A 63 -0.07 1.91 3.33
CA PHE A 63 -1.10 2.71 2.67
C PHE A 63 -0.82 4.21 2.74
N ALA A 64 -0.21 4.72 3.82
CA ALA A 64 0.20 6.12 3.89
C ALA A 64 1.28 6.45 2.84
N LEU A 65 2.25 5.55 2.64
CA LEU A 65 3.26 5.69 1.58
C LEU A 65 2.63 5.65 0.19
N ALA A 66 1.69 4.73 -0.04
CA ALA A 66 0.95 4.68 -1.30
C ALA A 66 0.08 5.93 -1.53
N CYS A 67 -0.50 6.51 -0.48
CA CYS A 67 -1.21 7.78 -0.53
C CYS A 67 -0.27 8.94 -0.93
N ALA A 68 0.94 8.98 -0.37
CA ALA A 68 1.93 9.98 -0.75
C ALA A 68 2.34 9.85 -2.22
N ALA A 69 2.56 8.61 -2.70
CA ALA A 69 2.79 8.32 -4.11
C ALA A 69 1.62 8.79 -4.98
N ALA A 70 0.38 8.45 -4.61
CA ALA A 70 -0.84 8.88 -5.31
C ALA A 70 -1.01 10.41 -5.32
N LEU A 71 -0.66 11.10 -4.24
CA LEU A 71 -0.74 12.56 -4.16
C LEU A 71 0.12 13.24 -5.22
N THR A 72 1.33 12.70 -5.45
CA THR A 72 2.27 13.25 -6.44
C THR A 72 1.93 12.88 -7.90
N THR A 73 1.18 11.80 -8.12
CA THR A 73 0.96 11.21 -9.46
C THR A 73 -0.48 11.38 -9.97
N ALA A 74 -1.46 11.33 -9.08
CA ALA A 74 -2.89 11.38 -9.39
C ALA A 74 -3.59 12.61 -8.76
N GLY A 75 -2.90 13.37 -7.93
CA GLY A 75 -3.40 14.57 -7.27
C GLY A 75 -4.12 14.32 -5.94
N PRO A 76 -4.63 15.40 -5.31
CA PRO A 76 -5.09 15.36 -3.93
C PRO A 76 -6.40 14.58 -3.73
N LEU A 77 -7.33 14.65 -4.69
CA LEU A 77 -8.65 14.02 -4.54
C LEU A 77 -8.56 12.47 -4.56
N PRO A 78 -7.88 11.81 -5.52
CA PRO A 78 -7.70 10.36 -5.48
C PRO A 78 -6.90 9.90 -4.26
N ALA A 79 -5.88 10.66 -3.84
CA ALA A 79 -5.08 10.35 -2.66
C ALA A 79 -5.93 10.38 -1.37
N ALA A 80 -6.76 11.42 -1.20
CA ALA A 80 -7.65 11.54 -0.06
C ALA A 80 -8.71 10.41 -0.03
N ALA A 81 -9.29 10.07 -1.19
CA ALA A 81 -10.23 8.95 -1.30
C ALA A 81 -9.57 7.62 -0.94
N PHE A 82 -8.36 7.37 -1.45
CA PHE A 82 -7.56 6.19 -1.11
C PHE A 82 -7.28 6.11 0.39
N LEU A 83 -6.84 7.20 1.02
CA LEU A 83 -6.55 7.24 2.45
C LEU A 83 -7.80 7.00 3.31
N GLY A 84 -8.93 7.60 2.95
CA GLY A 84 -10.20 7.37 3.64
C GLY A 84 -10.62 5.91 3.60
N LEU A 85 -10.54 5.28 2.43
CA LEU A 85 -10.83 3.85 2.27
C LEU A 85 -9.81 2.96 3.01
N ALA A 86 -8.53 3.34 3.02
CA ALA A 86 -7.49 2.65 3.76
C ALA A 86 -7.76 2.62 5.26
N LEU A 87 -8.13 3.76 5.86
CA LEU A 87 -8.53 3.86 7.26
C LEU A 87 -9.75 2.98 7.56
N LEU A 88 -10.80 3.06 6.73
CA LEU A 88 -11.98 2.20 6.87
C LEU A 88 -11.60 0.71 6.82
N SER A 89 -10.70 0.32 5.92
CA SER A 89 -10.25 -1.08 5.79
C SER A 89 -9.49 -1.59 7.01
N VAL A 90 -8.77 -0.71 7.73
CA VAL A 90 -8.04 -1.06 8.95
C VAL A 90 -9.02 -1.18 10.12
N LEU A 91 -9.95 -0.23 10.24
CA LEU A 91 -10.99 -0.25 11.27
C LEU A 91 -11.90 -1.48 11.17
N GLN A 92 -12.23 -1.92 9.95
CA GLN A 92 -13.01 -3.13 9.71
C GLN A 92 -12.20 -4.43 9.87
N GLY A 93 -10.88 -4.36 9.73
CA GLY A 93 -10.00 -5.53 9.63
C GLY A 93 -9.53 -6.13 10.96
N GLY A 94 -9.63 -5.39 12.06
CA GLY A 94 -9.14 -5.81 13.37
C GLY A 94 -7.63 -6.08 13.44
N THR A 95 -7.15 -6.60 14.57
CA THR A 95 -5.78 -7.12 14.73
C THR A 95 -5.74 -8.61 14.39
N ARG A 96 -4.69 -9.05 13.69
CA ARG A 96 -4.43 -10.47 13.39
C ARG A 96 -3.54 -11.12 14.44
#